data_AF-A0AAV5TA42-F1
#
_entry.id   AF-A0AAV5TA42-F1
#
_cell.length_a   1.000
_cell.length_b   1.000
_cell.length_c   1.000
_cell.angle_alpha   90.00
_cell.angle_beta   90.00
_cell.angle_gamma   90.00
#
_symmetry.space_group_name_H-M   'P 1'
#
loop_
_entity.id
_entity.type
_entity.pdbx_description
1 polymer ?
#
loop_
_entity_poly.entity_id
_entity_poly.type
_entity_poly.pdbx_seq_one_letter_code
_entity_poly.pdbx_strand_id
1 'polypeptide(L)'
;MILADWAFILYSVYVPLIIAIYLLELYVIFHHRKTFNSSFYKIFSVLAVVNIAACTFATFVFRMPLYPIVNHLYESLMLSVTYYLNCLSQFLGVLLAFNRFTSLYFPVLHDYFWRWAIFAGIGVCIIVSVPPVVHLLYFPASFFDMASIWFNMAVVTVTCNSLSSLLYGACLVRLCFFSTTRNRSAERNFFIVGFLSMIFSLPYMAGMASFPYFY
;
A
#
# COMPACT_ATOMS: atom_id res chain seq x y z
N MET A 1 26.00 4.93 13.62
CA MET A 1 25.26 4.28 14.72
C MET A 1 24.02 5.07 15.09
N ILE A 2 24.12 6.32 15.56
CA ILE A 2 22.98 7.15 16.01
C ILE A 2 21.75 7.13 15.06
N LEU A 3 21.93 7.28 13.75
CA LEU A 3 20.81 7.34 12.80
C LEU A 3 20.03 6.01 12.68
N ALA A 4 20.72 4.87 12.71
CA ALA A 4 20.10 3.55 12.62
C ALA A 4 19.28 3.23 13.88
N ASP A 5 19.80 3.63 15.05
CA ASP A 5 19.12 3.44 16.33
C ASP A 5 17.82 4.27 16.38
N TRP A 6 17.86 5.53 15.91
CA TRP A 6 16.66 6.36 15.80
C TRP A 6 15.63 5.79 14.82
N ALA A 7 16.07 5.29 13.66
CA ALA A 7 15.17 4.65 12.71
C ALA A 7 14.49 3.42 13.32
N PHE A 8 15.21 2.61 14.08
CA PHE A 8 14.66 1.45 14.78
C PHE A 8 13.66 1.83 15.88
N ILE A 9 13.97 2.84 16.70
CA ILE A 9 13.06 3.36 17.74
C ILE A 9 11.79 3.90 17.10
N LEU A 10 11.94 4.71 16.05
CA LEU A 10 10.81 5.28 15.33
C LEU A 10 9.94 4.16 14.74
N TYR A 11 10.56 3.16 14.10
CA TYR A 11 9.90 1.95 13.57
C TYR A 11 9.11 1.19 14.63
N SER A 12 9.74 0.91 15.76
CA SER A 12 9.11 0.13 16.84
C SER A 12 7.97 0.86 17.53
N VAL A 13 7.94 2.21 17.53
CA VAL A 13 6.82 3.00 18.06
C VAL A 13 5.71 3.22 17.01
N TYR A 14 6.06 3.52 15.76
CA TYR A 14 5.05 3.88 14.76
C TYR A 14 4.26 2.67 14.25
N VAL A 15 4.91 1.52 14.06
CA VAL A 15 4.26 0.35 13.43
C VAL A 15 3.07 -0.17 14.25
N PRO A 16 3.16 -0.35 15.58
CA PRO A 16 2.01 -0.77 16.39
C PRO A 16 0.84 0.21 16.31
N LEU A 17 1.13 1.52 16.27
CA LEU A 17 0.11 2.56 16.14
C LEU A 17 -0.60 2.47 14.78
N ILE A 18 0.15 2.27 13.70
CA ILE A 18 -0.43 2.10 12.36
C ILE A 18 -1.28 0.83 12.29
N ILE A 19 -0.82 -0.30 12.84
CA ILE A 19 -1.61 -1.53 12.90
C ILE A 19 -2.91 -1.31 13.68
N ALA A 20 -2.85 -0.60 14.82
CA ALA A 20 -4.03 -0.27 15.60
C ALA A 20 -5.03 0.59 14.82
N ILE A 21 -4.56 1.54 14.01
CA ILE A 21 -5.40 2.34 13.11
C ILE A 21 -6.09 1.44 12.07
N TYR A 22 -5.37 0.56 11.37
CA TYR A 22 -5.99 -0.34 10.40
C TYR A 22 -6.99 -1.31 11.04
N LEU A 23 -6.71 -1.80 12.26
CA LEU A 23 -7.66 -2.63 13.01
C LEU A 23 -8.92 -1.84 13.38
N LEU A 24 -8.78 -0.58 13.80
CA LEU A 24 -9.91 0.30 14.08
C LEU A 24 -10.73 0.56 12.81
N GLU A 25 -10.08 0.80 11.67
CA GLU A 25 -10.76 0.97 10.37
C GLU A 25 -11.58 -0.25 10.00
N LEU A 26 -10.98 -1.45 10.07
CA LEU A 26 -11.70 -2.70 9.81
C LEU A 26 -12.85 -2.89 10.78
N TYR A 27 -12.62 -2.64 12.07
CA TYR A 27 -13.66 -2.72 13.10
C TYR A 27 -14.85 -1.82 12.77
N VAL A 28 -14.62 -0.56 12.43
CA VAL A 28 -15.68 0.40 12.06
C VAL A 28 -16.46 -0.07 10.82
N ILE A 29 -15.75 -0.55 9.79
CA ILE A 29 -16.40 -1.01 8.55
C ILE A 29 -17.27 -2.25 8.80
N PHE A 30 -16.75 -3.23 9.55
CA PHE A 30 -17.49 -4.47 9.85
C PHE A 30 -18.64 -4.23 10.82
N HIS A 31 -18.44 -3.41 11.86
CA HIS A 31 -19.48 -3.07 12.83
C HIS A 31 -20.64 -2.31 12.18
N HIS A 32 -20.37 -1.46 11.19
CA HIS A 32 -21.38 -0.70 10.45
C HIS A 32 -21.59 -1.18 9.00
N ARG A 33 -21.50 -2.49 8.77
CA ARG A 33 -21.56 -3.11 7.42
C ARG A 33 -22.76 -2.70 6.55
N LYS A 34 -23.92 -2.40 7.17
CA LYS A 34 -25.14 -2.00 6.44
C LYS A 34 -24.96 -0.64 5.77
N THR A 35 -24.24 0.27 6.42
CA THR A 35 -23.94 1.61 5.92
C THR A 35 -22.75 1.59 4.95
N PHE A 36 -21.80 0.68 5.16
CA PHE A 36 -20.55 0.59 4.39
C PHE A 36 -20.52 -0.52 3.34
N ASN A 37 -21.56 -0.63 2.49
CA ASN A 37 -21.64 -1.66 1.44
C ASN A 37 -21.13 -1.20 0.05
N SER A 38 -20.54 0.00 -0.05
CA SER A 38 -19.99 0.52 -1.31
C SER A 38 -18.75 -0.26 -1.76
N SER A 39 -18.52 -0.27 -3.09
CA SER A 39 -17.30 -0.81 -3.72
C SER A 39 -16.02 -0.25 -3.10
N PHE A 40 -16.03 1.03 -2.75
CA PHE A 40 -14.93 1.71 -2.08
C PHE A 40 -14.51 1.03 -0.78
N TYR A 41 -15.46 0.79 0.14
CA TYR A 41 -15.15 0.22 1.45
C TYR A 41 -14.66 -1.22 1.35
N LYS A 42 -15.11 -1.98 0.33
CA LYS A 42 -14.62 -3.33 0.07
C LYS A 42 -13.15 -3.33 -0.32
N ILE A 43 -12.75 -2.48 -1.27
CA ILE A 43 -11.35 -2.33 -1.68
C ILE A 43 -10.51 -1.81 -0.51
N PHE A 44 -11.04 -0.84 0.23
CA PHE A 44 -10.38 -0.24 1.39
C PHE A 44 -10.13 -1.27 2.52
N SER A 45 -11.10 -2.15 2.82
CA SER A 45 -10.90 -3.26 3.76
C SER A 45 -9.80 -4.22 3.31
N VAL A 46 -9.78 -4.60 2.02
CA VAL A 46 -8.75 -5.49 1.50
C VAL A 46 -7.37 -4.84 1.61
N LEU A 47 -7.26 -3.56 1.26
CA LEU A 47 -6.02 -2.79 1.41
C LEU A 47 -5.55 -2.73 2.87
N ALA A 48 -6.45 -2.50 3.83
CA ALA A 48 -6.11 -2.49 5.25
C ALA A 48 -5.58 -3.86 5.73
N VAL A 49 -6.19 -4.97 5.29
CA VAL A 49 -5.70 -6.32 5.61
C VAL A 49 -4.30 -6.56 5.03
N VAL A 50 -4.07 -6.18 3.76
CA VAL A 50 -2.76 -6.30 3.11
C VAL A 50 -1.71 -5.45 3.85
N ASN A 51 -2.08 -4.23 4.29
CA ASN A 51 -1.17 -3.35 5.01
C ASN A 51 -0.83 -3.87 6.43
N ILE A 52 -1.80 -4.45 7.14
CA ILE A 52 -1.53 -5.13 8.44
C ILE A 52 -0.56 -6.29 8.23
N ALA A 53 -0.80 -7.12 7.22
CA ALA A 53 0.10 -8.23 6.88
C ALA A 53 1.50 -7.71 6.54
N ALA A 54 1.61 -6.70 5.67
CA ALA A 54 2.88 -6.08 5.28
C ALA A 54 3.65 -5.54 6.50
N CYS A 55 2.98 -4.82 7.40
CA CYS A 55 3.59 -4.28 8.63
C CYS A 55 4.06 -5.41 9.56
N THR A 56 3.29 -6.49 9.67
CA THR A 56 3.62 -7.64 10.51
C THR A 56 4.86 -8.36 9.97
N PHE A 57 4.88 -8.70 8.68
CA PHE A 57 6.02 -9.34 8.03
C PHE A 57 7.27 -8.45 8.04
N ALA A 58 7.12 -7.14 7.78
CA ALA A 58 8.22 -6.21 7.86
C ALA A 58 8.83 -6.18 9.28
N THR A 59 8.00 -6.22 10.33
CA THR A 59 8.49 -6.28 11.72
C THR A 59 9.32 -7.53 11.98
N PHE A 60 8.96 -8.68 11.40
CA PHE A 60 9.78 -9.88 11.47
C PHE A 60 11.11 -9.71 10.72
N VAL A 61 11.08 -9.18 9.51
CA VAL A 61 12.29 -8.92 8.70
C VAL A 61 13.26 -7.99 9.42
N PHE A 62 12.79 -6.87 9.99
CA PHE A 62 13.64 -5.93 10.73
C PHE A 62 14.21 -6.50 12.04
N ARG A 63 13.60 -7.55 12.61
CA ARG A 63 14.08 -8.21 13.82
C ARG A 63 15.01 -9.39 13.53
N MET A 64 15.04 -9.93 12.31
CA MET A 64 15.89 -11.08 11.97
C MET A 64 17.39 -10.86 12.17
N PRO A 65 17.97 -9.67 11.93
CA PRO A 65 19.37 -9.40 12.25
C PRO A 65 19.73 -9.58 13.74
N LEU A 66 18.74 -9.52 14.65
CA LEU A 66 18.94 -9.74 16.08
C LEU A 66 18.98 -11.24 16.46
N TYR A 67 18.56 -12.13 15.55
CA TYR A 67 18.46 -13.57 15.78
C TYR A 67 19.10 -14.37 14.62
N PRO A 68 20.45 -14.39 14.52
CA PRO A 68 21.16 -14.93 13.36
C PRO A 68 20.88 -16.43 13.08
N ILE A 69 20.52 -17.22 14.10
CA ILE A 69 20.19 -18.65 13.96
C ILE A 69 18.90 -18.85 13.15
N VAL A 70 17.92 -17.95 13.28
CA VAL A 70 16.63 -18.02 12.57
C VAL A 70 16.73 -17.43 11.17
N ASN A 71 17.70 -16.53 10.95
CA ASN A 71 17.87 -15.80 9.71
C ASN A 71 18.07 -16.74 8.51
N HIS A 72 18.98 -17.71 8.62
CA HIS A 72 19.31 -18.61 7.49
C HIS A 72 18.16 -19.48 6.97
N LEU A 73 17.11 -19.72 7.75
CA LEU A 73 15.99 -20.57 7.36
C LEU A 73 14.83 -19.81 6.71
N TYR A 74 14.68 -18.52 7.02
CA TYR A 74 13.47 -17.75 6.66
C TYR A 74 13.75 -16.45 5.90
N GLU A 75 15.00 -16.04 5.75
CA GLU A 75 15.40 -14.76 5.14
C GLU A 75 14.81 -14.57 3.74
N SER A 76 14.98 -15.53 2.83
CA SER A 76 14.49 -15.41 1.45
C SER A 76 12.97 -15.37 1.34
N LEU A 77 12.28 -16.23 2.10
CA LEU A 77 10.82 -16.34 2.04
C LEU A 77 10.12 -15.14 2.69
N MET A 78 10.61 -14.68 3.85
CA MET A 78 10.05 -13.50 4.53
C MET A 78 10.30 -12.21 3.75
N LEU A 79 11.48 -12.08 3.14
CA LEU A 79 11.80 -10.95 2.26
C LEU A 79 10.86 -10.93 1.03
N SER A 80 10.68 -12.09 0.39
CA SER A 80 9.78 -12.25 -0.76
C SER A 80 8.33 -11.87 -0.43
N VAL A 81 7.81 -12.36 0.69
CA VAL A 81 6.44 -12.07 1.13
C VAL A 81 6.27 -10.59 1.48
N THR A 82 7.23 -10.00 2.17
CA THR A 82 7.19 -8.56 2.53
C THR A 82 7.17 -7.70 1.26
N TYR A 83 8.00 -8.05 0.28
CA TYR A 83 8.06 -7.36 -0.99
C TYR A 83 6.76 -7.51 -1.80
N TYR A 84 6.24 -8.73 -1.89
CA TYR A 84 4.96 -9.03 -2.53
C TYR A 84 3.81 -8.18 -1.95
N LEU A 85 3.68 -8.17 -0.63
CA LEU A 85 2.62 -7.44 0.06
C LEU A 85 2.73 -5.92 -0.15
N ASN A 86 3.94 -5.38 -0.21
CA ASN A 86 4.14 -3.97 -0.52
C ASN A 86 3.73 -3.64 -1.97
N CYS A 87 4.11 -4.46 -2.95
CA CYS A 87 3.65 -4.27 -4.33
C CYS A 87 2.13 -4.36 -4.43
N LEU A 88 1.53 -5.37 -3.80
CA LEU A 88 0.08 -5.57 -3.78
C LEU A 88 -0.65 -4.37 -3.17
N SER A 89 -0.12 -3.81 -2.07
CA SER A 89 -0.64 -2.60 -1.44
C SER A 89 -0.65 -1.40 -2.40
N GLN A 90 0.44 -1.19 -3.15
CA GLN A 90 0.53 -0.10 -4.12
C GLN A 90 -0.49 -0.25 -5.26
N PHE A 91 -0.64 -1.45 -5.82
CA PHE A 91 -1.63 -1.71 -6.87
C PHE A 91 -3.06 -1.55 -6.38
N LEU A 92 -3.37 -2.01 -5.15
CA LEU A 92 -4.67 -1.79 -4.52
C LEU A 92 -4.93 -0.30 -4.26
N GLY A 93 -3.90 0.49 -3.94
CA GLY A 93 -3.98 1.94 -3.83
C GLY A 93 -4.38 2.61 -5.15
N VAL A 94 -3.78 2.20 -6.27
CA VAL A 94 -4.18 2.64 -7.61
C VAL A 94 -5.62 2.26 -7.92
N LEU A 95 -6.01 1.02 -7.61
CA LEU A 95 -7.37 0.54 -7.82
C LEU A 95 -8.40 1.36 -7.02
N LEU A 96 -8.05 1.73 -5.78
CA LEU A 96 -8.86 2.60 -4.92
C LEU A 96 -8.99 4.02 -5.51
N ALA A 97 -7.88 4.58 -6.02
CA ALA A 97 -7.89 5.88 -6.69
C ALA A 97 -8.78 5.86 -7.94
N PHE A 98 -8.71 4.78 -8.73
CA PHE A 98 -9.55 4.57 -9.91
C PHE A 98 -11.04 4.41 -9.56
N ASN A 99 -11.33 3.72 -8.45
CA ASN A 99 -12.69 3.61 -7.91
C ASN A 99 -13.27 4.99 -7.58
N ARG A 100 -12.50 5.85 -6.92
CA ARG A 100 -12.92 7.22 -6.62
C ARG A 100 -13.08 8.08 -7.87
N PHE A 101 -12.14 7.99 -8.79
CA PHE A 101 -12.20 8.70 -10.06
C PHE A 101 -13.49 8.37 -10.82
N THR A 102 -13.79 7.08 -11.01
CA THR A 102 -15.01 6.67 -11.71
C THR A 102 -16.29 7.01 -10.95
N SER A 103 -16.28 6.98 -9.61
CA SER A 103 -17.43 7.40 -8.78
C SER A 103 -17.77 8.86 -9.00
N LEU A 104 -16.75 9.72 -9.07
CA LEU A 104 -16.95 11.15 -9.31
C LEU A 104 -17.30 11.46 -10.76
N TYR A 105 -16.62 10.83 -11.72
CA TYR A 105 -16.77 11.17 -13.14
C TYR A 105 -17.96 10.51 -13.83
N PHE A 106 -18.27 9.27 -13.46
CA PHE A 106 -19.27 8.44 -14.13
C PHE A 106 -20.19 7.75 -13.11
N PRO A 107 -20.94 8.50 -12.27
CA PRO A 107 -21.70 7.91 -11.16
C PRO A 107 -22.75 6.90 -11.61
N VAL A 108 -23.42 7.13 -12.75
CA VAL A 108 -24.45 6.22 -13.29
C VAL A 108 -23.86 4.88 -13.72
N LEU A 109 -22.65 4.90 -14.30
CA LEU A 109 -21.97 3.67 -14.77
C LEU A 109 -21.18 2.99 -13.63
N HIS A 110 -20.75 3.76 -12.63
CA HIS A 110 -19.88 3.31 -11.55
C HIS A 110 -20.45 2.07 -10.83
N ASP A 111 -21.71 2.11 -10.41
CA ASP A 111 -22.32 1.03 -9.62
C ASP A 111 -22.40 -0.29 -10.41
N TYR A 112 -22.70 -0.21 -11.71
CA TYR A 112 -22.75 -1.38 -12.58
C TYR A 112 -21.35 -1.94 -12.83
N PHE A 113 -20.40 -1.08 -13.20
CA PHE A 113 -19.03 -1.47 -13.51
C PHE A 113 -18.33 -2.13 -12.32
N TRP A 114 -18.41 -1.52 -11.13
CA TRP A 114 -17.69 -2.00 -9.95
C TRP A 114 -18.29 -3.26 -9.32
N ARG A 115 -19.51 -3.66 -9.67
CA ARG A 115 -20.07 -4.92 -9.17
C ARG A 115 -19.23 -6.13 -9.56
N TRP A 116 -18.66 -6.13 -10.76
CA TRP A 116 -17.76 -7.17 -11.25
C TRP A 116 -16.28 -6.74 -11.20
N ALA A 117 -15.99 -5.47 -11.49
CA ALA A 117 -14.62 -4.98 -11.58
C ALA A 117 -13.85 -5.01 -10.24
N ILE A 118 -14.51 -5.06 -9.08
CA ILE A 118 -13.82 -5.26 -7.78
C ILE A 118 -13.03 -6.57 -7.78
N PHE A 119 -13.70 -7.68 -8.09
CA PHE A 119 -13.09 -9.01 -8.01
C PHE A 119 -12.03 -9.19 -9.09
N ALA A 120 -12.33 -8.75 -10.32
CA ALA A 120 -11.36 -8.76 -11.41
C ALA A 120 -10.15 -7.87 -11.10
N GLY A 121 -10.38 -6.65 -10.59
CA GLY A 121 -9.32 -5.71 -10.23
C GLY A 121 -8.41 -6.24 -9.13
N ILE A 122 -8.97 -6.77 -8.04
CA ILE A 122 -8.18 -7.40 -6.96
C ILE A 122 -7.39 -8.59 -7.51
N GLY A 123 -8.00 -9.44 -8.33
CA GLY A 123 -7.32 -10.57 -8.97
C GLY A 123 -6.15 -10.13 -9.85
N VAL A 124 -6.33 -9.07 -10.64
CA VAL A 124 -5.25 -8.48 -11.45
C VAL A 124 -4.14 -7.92 -10.56
N CYS A 125 -4.45 -7.21 -9.48
CA CYS A 125 -3.44 -6.72 -8.53
C CYS A 125 -2.62 -7.88 -7.92
N ILE A 126 -3.29 -8.98 -7.55
CA ILE A 126 -2.64 -10.19 -7.04
C ILE A 126 -1.70 -10.78 -8.09
N ILE A 127 -2.16 -10.94 -9.34
CA ILE A 127 -1.35 -11.54 -10.41
C ILE A 127 -0.16 -10.64 -10.78
N VAL A 128 -0.37 -9.33 -10.92
CA VAL A 128 0.66 -8.37 -11.34
C VAL A 128 1.72 -8.14 -10.25
N SER A 129 1.39 -8.40 -8.99
CA SER A 129 2.37 -8.35 -7.89
C SER A 129 3.27 -9.57 -7.78
N VAL A 130 3.00 -10.66 -8.52
CA VAL A 130 3.82 -11.89 -8.51
C VAL A 130 5.15 -11.75 -9.27
N PRO A 131 5.20 -11.30 -10.53
CA PRO A 131 6.45 -11.24 -11.30
C PRO A 131 7.63 -10.54 -10.59
N PRO A 132 7.43 -9.39 -9.90
CA PRO A 132 8.51 -8.75 -9.15
C PRO A 132 9.13 -9.61 -8.04
N VAL A 133 8.39 -10.61 -7.55
CA VAL A 133 8.76 -11.47 -6.41
C VAL A 133 9.26 -12.83 -6.88
N VAL A 134 8.84 -13.31 -8.04
CA VAL A 134 9.25 -14.62 -8.56
C VAL A 134 10.77 -14.74 -8.65
N HIS A 135 11.46 -13.66 -9.03
CA HIS A 135 12.92 -13.62 -9.08
C HIS A 135 13.58 -13.87 -7.70
N LEU A 136 12.96 -13.41 -6.60
CA LEU A 136 13.46 -13.62 -5.24
C LEU A 136 13.39 -15.10 -4.79
N LEU A 137 12.43 -15.87 -5.33
CA LEU A 137 12.28 -17.29 -4.99
C LEU A 137 13.33 -18.17 -5.68
N TYR A 138 13.80 -17.78 -6.86
CA TYR A 138 14.72 -18.59 -7.67
C TYR A 138 16.20 -18.27 -7.43
N PHE A 139 16.56 -17.03 -7.06
CA PHE A 139 17.95 -16.60 -6.91
C PHE A 139 18.19 -15.84 -5.58
N PRO A 140 18.31 -16.56 -4.45
CA PRO A 140 18.42 -15.92 -3.13
C PRO A 140 19.79 -15.31 -2.80
N ALA A 141 20.76 -15.21 -3.73
CA ALA A 141 22.18 -15.17 -3.33
C ALA A 141 23.12 -14.17 -4.04
N SER A 142 22.67 -13.27 -4.92
CA SER A 142 23.58 -12.29 -5.54
C SER A 142 23.28 -10.84 -5.12
N PHE A 143 24.33 -10.08 -4.76
CA PHE A 143 24.23 -8.66 -4.41
C PHE A 143 23.68 -7.81 -5.57
N PHE A 144 23.93 -8.24 -6.81
CA PHE A 144 23.36 -7.65 -8.02
C PHE A 144 21.83 -7.84 -8.11
N ASP A 145 21.30 -8.95 -7.59
CA ASP A 145 19.86 -9.18 -7.55
C ASP A 145 19.17 -8.19 -6.61
N MET A 146 19.76 -7.92 -5.43
CA MET A 146 19.19 -6.96 -4.47
C MET A 146 19.02 -5.57 -5.08
N ALA A 147 20.04 -5.04 -5.77
CA ALA A 147 19.93 -3.74 -6.44
C ALA A 147 18.80 -3.70 -7.49
N SER A 148 18.62 -4.79 -8.25
CA SER A 148 17.54 -4.90 -9.24
C SER A 148 16.15 -4.94 -8.59
N ILE A 149 16.04 -5.58 -7.42
CA ILE A 149 14.80 -5.68 -6.64
C ILE A 149 14.41 -4.29 -6.12
N TRP A 150 15.35 -3.56 -5.53
CA TRP A 150 15.11 -2.20 -5.07
C TRP A 150 14.73 -1.26 -6.21
N PHE A 151 15.37 -1.41 -7.38
CA PHE A 151 15.03 -0.67 -8.58
C PHE A 151 13.60 -0.97 -9.05
N ASN A 152 13.21 -2.24 -9.12
CA ASN A 152 11.85 -2.64 -9.50
C ASN A 152 10.81 -2.09 -8.51
N MET A 153 11.10 -2.08 -7.21
CA MET A 153 10.21 -1.51 -6.20
C MET A 153 10.06 0.00 -6.36
N ALA A 154 11.17 0.68 -6.62
CA ALA A 154 11.16 2.11 -6.87
C ALA A 154 10.32 2.42 -8.11
N VAL A 155 10.47 1.65 -9.20
CA VAL A 155 9.66 1.81 -10.42
C VAL A 155 8.18 1.56 -10.14
N VAL A 156 7.82 0.44 -9.49
CA VAL A 156 6.41 0.13 -9.15
C VAL A 156 5.82 1.22 -8.27
N THR A 157 6.56 1.69 -7.28
CA THR A 157 6.09 2.71 -6.35
C THR A 157 5.94 4.06 -7.03
N VAL A 158 6.93 4.50 -7.80
CA VAL A 158 6.89 5.78 -8.54
C VAL A 158 5.74 5.76 -9.54
N THR A 159 5.57 4.66 -10.28
CA THR A 159 4.48 4.54 -11.27
C THR A 159 3.11 4.51 -10.59
N CYS A 160 2.92 3.72 -9.53
CA CYS A 160 1.67 3.65 -8.78
C CYS A 160 1.32 4.98 -8.09
N ASN A 161 2.30 5.63 -7.46
CA ASN A 161 2.09 6.93 -6.81
C ASN A 161 1.82 8.03 -7.84
N SER A 162 2.53 8.04 -8.98
CA SER A 162 2.28 9.01 -10.05
C SER A 162 0.88 8.85 -10.61
N LEU A 163 0.48 7.61 -10.94
CA LEU A 163 -0.84 7.33 -11.48
C LEU A 163 -1.94 7.68 -10.47
N SER A 164 -1.77 7.30 -9.21
CA SER A 164 -2.73 7.63 -8.16
C SER A 164 -2.80 9.14 -7.92
N SER A 165 -1.67 9.84 -7.92
CA SER A 165 -1.62 11.31 -7.80
C SER A 165 -2.32 12.00 -8.97
N LEU A 166 -2.20 11.49 -10.20
CA LEU A 166 -2.92 12.02 -11.35
C LEU A 166 -4.44 11.81 -11.21
N LEU A 167 -4.87 10.62 -10.79
CA LEU A 167 -6.28 10.30 -10.58
C LEU A 167 -6.90 11.15 -9.47
N TYR A 168 -6.20 11.25 -8.33
CA TYR A 168 -6.62 12.13 -7.24
C TYR A 168 -6.58 13.60 -7.67
N GLY A 169 -5.54 14.06 -8.37
CA GLY A 169 -5.46 15.41 -8.92
C GLY A 169 -6.66 15.76 -9.79
N ALA A 170 -7.08 14.85 -10.68
CA ALA A 170 -8.30 15.01 -11.48
C ALA A 170 -9.56 15.10 -10.60
N CYS A 171 -9.67 14.27 -9.56
CA CYS A 171 -10.77 14.34 -8.60
C CYS A 171 -10.81 15.71 -7.89
N LEU A 172 -9.66 16.24 -7.47
CA LEU A 172 -9.56 17.54 -6.81
C LEU A 172 -9.96 18.67 -7.74
N VAL A 173 -9.47 18.67 -8.98
CA VAL A 173 -9.85 19.66 -10.01
C VAL A 173 -11.36 19.69 -10.17
N ARG A 174 -12.00 18.52 -10.34
CA ARG A 174 -13.46 18.44 -10.45
C ARG A 174 -14.18 18.98 -9.21
N LEU A 175 -13.72 18.65 -8.01
CA LEU A 175 -14.29 19.14 -6.75
C LEU A 175 -14.14 20.66 -6.57
N CYS A 176 -13.10 21.26 -7.15
CA CYS A 176 -12.88 22.70 -7.14
C CYS A 176 -13.79 23.43 -8.14
N PHE A 177 -13.98 22.89 -9.34
CA PHE A 177 -14.75 23.54 -10.42
C PHE A 177 -16.26 23.29 -10.33
N PHE A 178 -16.68 22.08 -9.97
CA PHE A 178 -18.10 21.70 -9.91
C PHE A 178 -18.54 21.62 -8.46
N SER A 179 -18.83 22.80 -7.89
CA SER A 179 -19.31 22.98 -6.52
C SER A 179 -20.74 22.45 -6.38
N THR A 180 -20.89 21.13 -6.34
CA THR A 180 -22.15 20.47 -5.95
C THR A 180 -22.18 20.40 -4.41
N THR A 181 -23.17 21.04 -3.79
CA THR A 181 -23.22 21.34 -2.34
C THR A 181 -23.41 20.13 -1.42
N ARG A 182 -23.66 18.93 -1.95
CA ARG A 182 -23.95 17.73 -1.15
C ARG A 182 -22.70 16.84 -1.09
N ASN A 183 -22.15 16.61 0.12
CA ASN A 183 -20.99 15.75 0.46
C ASN A 183 -19.55 16.28 0.34
N ARG A 184 -19.35 17.60 0.16
CA ARG A 184 -18.00 18.21 0.03
C ARG A 184 -17.02 17.86 1.17
N SER A 185 -17.49 17.78 2.42
CA SER A 185 -16.59 17.55 3.58
C SER A 185 -16.06 16.12 3.64
N ALA A 186 -16.92 15.12 3.39
CA ALA A 186 -16.51 13.72 3.45
C ALA A 186 -15.55 13.39 2.30
N GLU A 187 -15.87 13.86 1.09
CA GLU A 187 -15.04 13.64 -0.09
C GLU A 187 -13.68 14.32 0.02
N ARG A 188 -13.64 15.55 0.57
CA ARG A 188 -12.38 16.26 0.84
C ARG A 188 -11.53 15.54 1.90
N ASN A 189 -12.14 15.02 2.96
CA ASN A 189 -11.41 14.29 4.00
C ASN A 189 -10.82 12.98 3.44
N PHE A 190 -11.59 12.21 2.69
CA PHE A 190 -11.07 11.00 2.03
C PHE A 190 -9.99 11.30 0.99
N PHE A 191 -10.13 12.41 0.26
CA PHE A 191 -9.09 12.89 -0.65
C PHE A 191 -7.80 13.20 0.09
N ILE A 192 -7.87 14.00 1.17
CA ILE A 192 -6.71 14.40 1.96
C ILE A 192 -6.03 13.18 2.57
N VAL A 193 -6.80 12.23 3.12
CA VAL A 193 -6.23 11.00 3.68
C VAL A 193 -5.53 10.17 2.60
N GLY A 194 -6.16 9.97 1.44
CA GLY A 194 -5.55 9.27 0.31
C GLY A 194 -4.25 9.93 -0.16
N PHE A 195 -4.29 11.25 -0.36
CA PHE A 195 -3.13 12.02 -0.82
C PHE A 195 -2.00 12.05 0.22
N LEU A 196 -2.31 12.28 1.50
CA LEU A 196 -1.31 12.28 2.57
C LEU A 196 -0.68 10.90 2.74
N SER A 197 -1.47 9.82 2.65
CA SER A 197 -0.94 8.46 2.75
C SER A 197 0.10 8.16 1.67
N MET A 198 -0.06 8.73 0.47
CA MET A 198 0.94 8.63 -0.60
C MET A 198 2.20 9.45 -0.31
N ILE A 199 2.04 10.70 0.16
CA ILE A 199 3.20 11.54 0.51
C ILE A 199 4.03 10.88 1.60
N PHE A 200 3.39 10.33 2.64
CA PHE A 200 4.08 9.66 3.74
C PHE A 200 4.71 8.32 3.34
N SER A 201 4.31 7.72 2.22
CA SER A 201 4.96 6.51 1.68
C SER A 201 6.33 6.79 1.04
N LEU A 202 6.58 8.02 0.56
CA LEU A 202 7.80 8.39 -0.17
C LEU A 202 9.08 8.44 0.71
N PRO A 203 9.07 9.04 1.92
CA PRO A 203 10.25 9.06 2.80
C PRO A 203 10.71 7.67 3.22
N TYR A 204 9.76 6.77 3.49
CA TYR A 204 10.07 5.37 3.81
C TYR A 204 10.82 4.67 2.67
N MET A 205 10.45 4.98 1.42
CA MET A 205 11.11 4.44 0.22
C MET A 205 12.49 5.05 -0.02
N ALA A 206 12.64 6.35 0.20
CA ALA A 206 13.96 7.01 0.14
C ALA A 206 14.91 6.44 1.21
N GLY A 207 14.39 6.13 2.40
CA GLY A 207 15.11 5.41 3.45
C GLY A 207 15.50 4.00 3.01
N MET A 208 14.56 3.21 2.50
CA MET A 208 14.82 1.83 2.04
C MET A 208 15.85 1.77 0.89
N ALA A 209 15.80 2.70 -0.06
CA ALA A 209 16.77 2.79 -1.16
C ALA A 209 18.17 3.24 -0.72
N SER A 210 18.30 3.87 0.45
CA SER A 210 19.59 4.29 1.02
C SER A 210 20.18 3.25 1.99
N PHE A 211 19.41 2.24 2.41
CA PHE A 211 19.85 1.15 3.26
C PHE A 211 20.75 0.05 2.62
N PRO A 212 20.84 -0.18 1.29
CA PRO A 212 21.70 -1.25 0.75
C PRO A 212 23.20 -0.99 0.93
N TYR A 213 23.60 0.16 1.49
CA TYR A 213 25.00 0.53 1.72
C TYR A 213 25.51 0.25 3.15
N PHE A 214 24.68 -0.31 4.03
CA PHE A 214 25.03 -0.56 5.43
C PHE A 214 25.31 -2.03 5.78
N TYR A 215 25.32 -2.93 4.79
CA TYR A 215 25.81 -4.30 4.91
C TYR A 215 27.01 -4.51 3.99
#